data_AF-A0AAW2P3N9-F1
#
_entry.id   AF-A0AAW2P3N9-F1
#
_cell.length_a   1.000
_cell.length_b   1.000
_cell.length_c   1.000
_cell.angle_alpha   90.00
_cell.angle_beta   90.00
_cell.angle_gamma   90.00
#
_symmetry.space_group_name_H-M   'P 1'
#
loop_
_entity.id
_entity.type
_entity.pdbx_description
1 polymer ?
#
loop_
_entity_poly.entity_id
_entity_poly.type
_entity_poly.pdbx_seq_one_letter_code
_entity_poly.pdbx_strand_id
1 'polypeptide(L)'
;MAQGNKCDGDTWKPQALQAGVIYLNSKLHLNLTKDNIKNRLKNWKKYYGVVSDVQTKQSGFTWDDERKMIVVTSDEWSSWSAYVESHPDAKGMQNKMIEHWDDIVSLCGKDRATGQGAENIEEGLEAMGRMRKLK
;
A
#
# COMPACT_ATOMS: atom_id res chain seq x y z
N MET A 1 -28.21 12.72 4.21
CA MET A 1 -27.16 13.64 4.68
C MET A 1 -25.84 12.89 4.69
N ALA A 2 -25.00 13.09 3.67
CA ALA A 2 -23.72 12.40 3.55
C ALA A 2 -22.74 13.03 4.53
N GLN A 3 -22.55 12.39 5.68
CA GLN A 3 -21.57 12.83 6.67
C GLN A 3 -20.19 12.46 6.14
N GLY A 4 -19.58 13.39 5.40
CA GLY A 4 -18.25 13.22 4.81
C GLY A 4 -17.25 12.83 5.88
N ASN A 5 -16.57 11.70 5.69
CA ASN A 5 -15.76 11.05 6.73
C ASN A 5 -14.23 11.20 6.55
N LYS A 6 -13.75 12.28 5.92
CA LYS A 6 -12.33 12.70 5.96
C LYS A 6 -12.16 14.17 6.40
N CYS A 7 -11.08 14.40 7.16
CA CYS A 7 -10.53 15.73 7.48
C CYS A 7 -9.38 15.96 6.50
N ASP A 8 -9.08 17.21 6.15
CA ASP A 8 -8.04 17.56 5.17
C ASP A 8 -6.69 16.87 5.44
N GLY A 9 -6.06 16.35 4.38
CA GLY A 9 -4.69 15.82 4.41
C GLY A 9 -4.53 14.39 4.95
N ASP A 10 -4.29 13.44 4.04
CA ASP A 10 -3.68 12.10 4.21
C ASP A 10 -4.14 11.15 5.34
N THR A 11 -5.07 11.57 6.19
CA THR A 11 -5.37 10.96 7.49
C THR A 11 -6.82 10.50 7.51
N TRP A 12 -7.04 9.21 7.77
CA TRP A 12 -8.38 8.65 7.94
C TRP A 12 -9.02 9.20 9.22
N LYS A 13 -10.32 9.53 9.20
CA LYS A 13 -11.02 9.92 10.43
C LYS A 13 -10.92 8.81 11.48
N PRO A 14 -10.71 9.14 12.77
CA PRO A 14 -10.64 8.15 13.84
C PRO A 14 -11.82 7.16 13.87
N GLN A 15 -13.00 7.61 13.45
CA GLN A 15 -14.23 6.82 13.34
C GLN A 15 -14.15 5.77 12.22
N ALA A 16 -13.62 6.13 11.05
CA ALA A 16 -13.42 5.19 9.95
C ALA A 16 -12.37 4.12 10.30
N LEU A 17 -11.29 4.51 10.97
CA LEU A 17 -10.29 3.57 11.49
C LEU A 17 -10.89 2.65 12.56
N GLN A 18 -11.71 3.17 13.47
CA GLN A 18 -12.38 2.36 14.49
C GLN A 18 -13.34 1.35 13.87
N ALA A 19 -14.16 1.76 12.89
CA ALA A 19 -15.05 0.87 12.16
C ALA A 19 -14.26 -0.25 11.46
N GLY A 20 -13.11 0.10 10.89
CA GLY A 20 -12.20 -0.86 10.28
C GLY A 20 -11.63 -1.91 11.22
N VAL A 21 -11.19 -1.47 12.41
CA VAL A 21 -10.74 -2.37 13.47
C VAL A 21 -11.86 -3.32 13.88
N ILE A 22 -13.07 -2.81 14.13
CA ILE A 22 -14.21 -3.62 14.56
C ILE A 22 -14.58 -4.66 13.49
N TYR A 23 -14.64 -4.23 12.23
CA TYR A 23 -14.96 -5.11 11.11
C TYR A 23 -13.95 -6.24 10.96
N LEU A 24 -12.66 -5.92 10.87
CA LEU A 24 -11.61 -6.91 10.69
C LEU A 24 -11.53 -7.87 11.89
N ASN A 25 -11.64 -7.36 13.11
CA ASN A 25 -11.60 -8.19 14.31
C ASN A 25 -12.79 -9.13 14.41
N SER A 26 -13.99 -8.65 14.07
CA SER A 26 -15.22 -9.47 14.09
C SER A 26 -15.24 -10.54 12.99
N LYS A 27 -14.84 -10.20 11.77
CA LYS A 27 -14.93 -11.10 10.61
C LYS A 27 -13.80 -12.13 10.53
N LEU A 28 -12.65 -11.82 11.13
CA LEU A 28 -11.44 -12.64 11.04
C LEU A 28 -10.99 -13.17 12.40
N HIS A 29 -11.74 -12.88 13.47
CA HIS A 29 -11.42 -13.26 14.85
C HIS A 29 -10.02 -12.81 15.28
N LEU A 30 -9.71 -11.55 14.99
CA LEU A 30 -8.40 -10.95 15.20
C LEU A 30 -8.41 -9.92 16.34
N ASN A 31 -7.22 -9.64 16.87
CA ASN A 31 -6.98 -8.54 17.81
C ASN A 31 -6.12 -7.45 17.17
N LEU A 32 -6.59 -6.85 16.08
CA LEU A 32 -5.94 -5.69 15.46
C LEU A 32 -6.24 -4.42 16.26
N THR A 33 -5.25 -3.53 16.34
CA THR A 33 -5.40 -2.18 16.86
C THR A 33 -5.47 -1.16 15.72
N LYS A 34 -5.90 0.07 16.02
CA LYS A 34 -5.85 1.19 15.07
C LYS A 34 -4.44 1.40 14.52
N ASP A 35 -3.42 1.24 15.36
CA ASP A 35 -2.03 1.41 14.96
C ASP A 35 -1.54 0.30 14.04
N ASN A 36 -2.05 -0.93 14.18
CA ASN A 36 -1.78 -1.99 13.21
C ASN A 36 -2.29 -1.61 11.81
N ILE A 37 -3.52 -1.07 11.73
CA ILE A 37 -4.12 -0.62 10.47
C ILE A 37 -3.36 0.57 9.89
N LYS A 38 -3.05 1.58 10.70
CA LYS A 38 -2.29 2.77 10.27
C LYS A 38 -0.91 2.39 9.74
N ASN A 39 -0.17 1.54 10.46
CA ASN A 39 1.16 1.09 10.03
C ASN A 39 1.08 0.29 8.73
N ARG A 40 0.03 -0.53 8.54
CA ARG A 40 -0.15 -1.27 7.30
C ARG A 40 -0.44 -0.35 6.12
N LEU A 41 -1.37 0.59 6.27
CA LEU A 41 -1.68 1.59 5.24
C LEU A 41 -0.45 2.45 4.89
N LYS A 42 0.36 2.81 5.89
CA LYS A 42 1.62 3.53 5.68
C LYS A 42 2.57 2.71 4.79
N ASN A 43 2.73 1.42 5.05
CA ASN A 43 3.57 0.55 4.22
C ASN A 43 3.01 0.37 2.80
N TRP A 44 1.69 0.26 2.65
CA TRP A 44 1.05 0.17 1.34
C TRP A 44 1.27 1.41 0.49
N LYS A 45 1.10 2.60 1.06
CA LYS A 45 1.42 3.85 0.38
C LYS A 45 2.90 3.91 -0.06
N LYS A 46 3.82 3.42 0.79
CA LYS A 46 5.25 3.33 0.44
C LYS A 46 5.50 2.40 -0.74
N TYR A 47 5.00 1.16 -0.68
CA TYR A 47 5.14 0.20 -1.77
C TYR A 47 4.57 0.75 -3.08
N TYR A 48 3.36 1.30 -3.02
CA TYR A 48 2.72 1.91 -4.17
C TYR A 48 3.53 3.05 -4.76
N GLY A 49 4.03 3.95 -3.92
CA GLY A 49 4.84 5.10 -4.35
C GLY A 49 6.12 4.68 -5.06
N VAL A 50 6.87 3.74 -4.49
CA VAL A 50 8.13 3.26 -5.09
C VAL A 50 7.89 2.53 -6.41
N VAL A 51 6.93 1.59 -6.46
CA VAL A 51 6.64 0.85 -7.69
C VAL A 51 6.08 1.77 -8.77
N SER A 52 5.21 2.71 -8.42
CA SER A 52 4.71 3.70 -9.39
C SER A 52 5.84 4.57 -9.93
N ASP A 53 6.80 4.97 -9.11
CA ASP A 53 7.97 5.73 -9.56
C ASP A 53 8.86 4.91 -10.49
N VAL A 54 9.15 3.66 -10.13
CA VAL A 54 9.88 2.71 -10.99
C VAL A 54 9.19 2.53 -12.34
N GLN A 55 7.88 2.31 -12.35
CA GLN A 55 7.12 2.09 -13.58
C GLN A 55 6.99 3.33 -14.48
N THR A 56 7.06 4.54 -13.91
CA THR A 56 6.72 5.77 -14.65
C THR A 56 7.87 6.74 -14.87
N LYS A 57 8.92 6.70 -14.03
CA LYS A 57 10.01 7.69 -14.05
C LYS A 57 11.41 7.11 -14.14
N GLN A 58 11.62 5.87 -13.68
CA GLN A 58 12.95 5.27 -13.68
C GLN A 58 13.14 4.42 -14.93
N SER A 59 14.01 4.88 -15.84
CA SER A 59 14.50 4.05 -16.93
C SER A 59 15.60 3.11 -16.42
N GLY A 60 15.47 1.80 -16.63
CA GLY A 60 16.50 0.82 -16.25
C GLY A 60 16.21 0.01 -14.99
N PHE A 61 14.98 0.06 -14.48
CA PHE A 61 14.49 -0.96 -13.55
C PHE A 61 13.25 -1.60 -14.13
N THR A 62 13.07 -2.90 -13.88
CA THR A 62 11.96 -3.66 -14.43
C THR A 62 10.95 -3.99 -13.34
N TRP A 63 9.68 -3.69 -13.59
CA TRP A 63 8.57 -4.26 -12.82
C TRP A 63 8.15 -5.59 -13.44
N ASP A 64 8.23 -6.67 -12.68
CA ASP A 64 7.66 -7.96 -13.05
C ASP A 64 6.24 -8.04 -12.53
N ASP A 65 5.28 -7.92 -13.44
CA ASP A 65 3.85 -7.93 -13.10
C ASP A 65 3.31 -9.32 -12.78
N GLU A 66 3.97 -10.40 -13.22
CA GLU A 66 3.56 -11.75 -12.86
C GLU A 66 3.96 -12.05 -11.40
N ARG A 67 5.18 -11.68 -11.02
CA ARG A 67 5.72 -11.91 -9.68
C ARG A 67 5.46 -10.78 -8.70
N LYS A 68 4.85 -9.68 -9.17
CA LYS A 68 4.59 -8.45 -8.40
C LYS A 68 5.82 -7.96 -7.65
N MET A 69 6.93 -7.78 -8.36
CA MET A 69 8.19 -7.33 -7.77
C MET A 69 9.02 -6.44 -8.69
N ILE A 70 9.91 -5.65 -8.09
CA ILE A 70 10.94 -4.91 -8.82
C ILE A 70 12.12 -5.85 -9.04
N VAL A 71 12.43 -6.14 -10.30
CA VAL A 71 13.59 -6.95 -10.68
C VAL A 71 14.78 -6.02 -10.79
N VAL A 72 15.85 -6.37 -10.08
CA VAL A 72 17.15 -5.71 -10.14
C VAL A 72 18.21 -6.75 -10.42
N THR A 73 18.83 -6.67 -11.59
CA THR A 73 19.93 -7.54 -12.02
C THR A 73 21.25 -7.15 -11.34
N SER A 74 22.31 -7.94 -11.56
CA SER A 74 23.64 -7.63 -11.04
C SER A 74 24.22 -6.36 -11.66
N ASP A 75 23.93 -6.12 -12.93
CA ASP A 75 24.34 -4.94 -13.70
C ASP A 75 23.56 -3.67 -13.28
N GLU A 76 22.32 -3.81 -12.84
CA GLU A 76 21.48 -2.70 -12.35
C GLU A 76 21.75 -2.34 -10.88
N TRP A 77 22.52 -3.14 -10.13
CA TRP A 77 22.70 -2.98 -8.68
C TRP A 77 23.27 -1.63 -8.26
N SER A 78 24.21 -1.09 -9.04
CA SER A 78 24.82 0.22 -8.77
C SER A 78 23.77 1.34 -8.90
N SER A 79 23.00 1.32 -9.98
CA SER A 79 21.90 2.25 -10.23
C SER A 79 20.82 2.13 -9.15
N TRP A 80 20.46 0.90 -8.75
CA TRP A 80 19.51 0.68 -7.66
C TRP A 80 20.00 1.26 -6.33
N SER A 81 21.28 1.09 -6.02
CA SER A 81 21.86 1.64 -4.79
C SER A 81 21.76 3.18 -4.77
N ALA A 82 22.07 3.85 -5.88
CA ALA A 82 21.91 5.30 -6.01
C ALA A 82 20.43 5.74 -5.95
N TYR A 83 19.52 4.95 -6.54
CA TYR A 83 18.08 5.18 -6.40
C TYR A 83 17.63 5.11 -4.94
N VAL A 84 18.08 4.11 -4.18
CA VAL A 84 17.76 3.96 -2.76
C VAL A 84 18.32 5.10 -1.90
N GLU A 85 19.46 5.70 -2.26
CA GLU A 85 19.98 6.88 -1.56
C GLU A 85 19.04 8.08 -1.63
N SER A 86 18.42 8.29 -2.80
CA SER A 86 17.41 9.35 -3.00
C SER A 86 15.99 8.94 -2.57
N HIS A 87 15.72 7.63 -2.52
CA HIS A 87 14.43 7.04 -2.15
C HIS A 87 14.60 5.96 -1.07
N PRO A 88 14.85 6.33 0.20
CA PRO A 88 15.13 5.37 1.26
C PRO A 88 14.03 4.33 1.50
N ASP A 89 12.78 4.66 1.14
CA ASP A 89 11.63 3.74 1.23
C ASP A 89 11.73 2.55 0.26
N ALA A 90 12.54 2.63 -0.80
CA ALA A 90 12.78 1.54 -1.73
C ALA A 90 13.72 0.46 -1.15
N LYS A 91 14.43 0.76 -0.06
CA LYS A 91 15.45 -0.14 0.50
C LYS A 91 14.86 -1.50 0.84
N GLY A 92 15.42 -2.54 0.22
CA GLY A 92 15.06 -3.93 0.49
C GLY A 92 13.77 -4.37 -0.17
N MET A 93 13.21 -3.59 -1.10
CA MET A 93 12.08 -3.96 -1.95
C MET A 93 12.50 -4.72 -3.21
N GLN A 94 13.73 -4.55 -3.67
CA GLN A 94 14.24 -5.23 -4.87
C GLN A 94 14.21 -6.74 -4.71
N ASN A 95 13.83 -7.44 -5.78
CA ASN A 95 13.77 -8.89 -5.89
C ASN A 95 12.93 -9.57 -4.79
N LYS A 96 11.93 -8.85 -4.25
CA LYS A 96 10.96 -9.39 -3.29
C LYS A 96 9.54 -9.22 -3.82
N MET A 97 8.79 -10.31 -3.78
CA MET A 97 7.36 -10.31 -4.07
C MET A 97 6.62 -9.38 -3.10
N ILE A 98 5.82 -8.49 -3.67
CA ILE A 98 4.90 -7.64 -2.94
C ILE A 98 3.56 -8.37 -2.90
N GLU A 99 3.30 -9.05 -1.79
CA GLU A 99 2.02 -9.72 -1.57
C GLU A 99 0.86 -8.72 -1.60
N HIS A 100 -0.26 -9.15 -2.20
CA HIS A 100 -1.49 -8.37 -2.28
C HIS A 100 -1.32 -7.04 -3.03
N TRP A 101 -0.47 -7.01 -4.06
CA TRP A 101 -0.25 -5.82 -4.88
C TRP A 101 -1.55 -5.26 -5.48
N ASP A 102 -2.47 -6.09 -5.97
CA ASP A 102 -3.72 -5.62 -6.57
C ASP A 102 -4.62 -4.90 -5.54
N ASP A 103 -4.62 -5.39 -4.30
CA ASP A 103 -5.31 -4.74 -3.18
C ASP A 103 -4.65 -3.38 -2.83
N ILE A 104 -3.32 -3.32 -2.89
CA ILE A 104 -2.55 -2.06 -2.72
C ILE A 104 -2.90 -1.07 -3.84
N VAL A 105 -2.94 -1.50 -5.10
CA VAL A 105 -3.29 -0.65 -6.24
C VAL A 105 -4.74 -0.17 -6.15
N SER A 106 -5.68 -1.04 -5.78
CA SER A 106 -7.08 -0.67 -5.61
C SER A 106 -7.25 0.41 -4.54
N LEU A 107 -6.51 0.31 -3.43
CA LEU A 107 -6.61 1.25 -2.32
C LEU A 107 -5.81 2.54 -2.54
N CYS A 108 -4.57 2.45 -3.04
CA CYS A 108 -3.66 3.59 -3.17
C CYS A 108 -3.69 4.25 -4.56
N GLY A 109 -4.06 3.52 -5.60
CA GLY A 109 -4.16 4.05 -6.96
C GLY A 109 -5.36 4.95 -7.18
N LYS A 110 -6.51 4.63 -6.57
CA LYS A 110 -7.71 5.48 -6.57
C LYS A 110 -7.46 6.83 -5.89
N ASP A 111 -6.68 6.86 -4.80
CA ASP A 111 -6.31 8.09 -4.09
C ASP A 111 -5.51 9.09 -4.96
N ARG A 112 -4.74 8.61 -5.95
CA ARG A 112 -3.80 9.43 -6.74
C ARG A 112 -4.39 10.01 -8.03
N ALA A 113 -5.40 9.37 -8.63
CA ALA A 113 -5.96 9.79 -9.93
C ALA A 113 -7.09 10.83 -9.82
N THR A 114 -7.87 10.82 -8.74
CA THR A 114 -9.08 11.66 -8.62
C THR A 114 -9.04 12.64 -7.45
N GLY A 115 -8.09 12.53 -6.52
CA GLY A 115 -8.20 13.18 -5.21
C GLY A 115 -9.43 12.72 -4.40
N GLN A 116 -10.24 11.80 -4.95
CA GLN A 116 -11.40 11.18 -4.35
C GLN A 116 -10.99 9.83 -3.78
N GLY A 117 -10.15 9.87 -2.76
CA GLY A 117 -9.81 8.69 -1.96
C GLY A 117 -10.93 8.22 -1.04
N ALA A 118 -12.18 8.29 -1.53
CA ALA A 118 -13.37 8.48 -0.73
C ALA A 118 -14.35 7.31 -0.74
N GLU A 119 -14.32 6.39 -1.72
CA GLU A 119 -15.59 5.69 -2.02
C GLU A 119 -15.74 4.25 -1.56
N ASN A 120 -14.73 3.57 -0.99
CA ASN A 120 -15.03 2.25 -0.43
C ASN A 120 -14.13 1.80 0.72
N ILE A 121 -14.49 2.28 1.93
CA ILE A 121 -13.92 1.79 3.20
C ILE A 121 -14.08 0.27 3.28
N GLU A 122 -15.20 -0.28 2.82
CA GLU A 122 -15.47 -1.72 2.86
C GLU A 122 -14.50 -2.52 1.98
N GLU A 123 -14.22 -2.07 0.74
CA GLU A 123 -13.20 -2.71 -0.11
C GLU A 123 -11.82 -2.66 0.55
N GLY A 124 -11.45 -1.53 1.16
CA GLY A 124 -10.17 -1.40 1.84
C GLY A 124 -10.05 -2.30 3.07
N LEU A 125 -11.16 -2.53 3.78
CA LEU A 125 -11.22 -3.46 4.91
C LEU A 125 -11.25 -4.91 4.46
N GLU A 126 -11.95 -5.24 3.39
CA GLU A 126 -11.91 -6.56 2.76
C GLU A 126 -10.50 -6.91 2.28
N ALA A 127 -9.86 -5.98 1.58
CA ALA A 127 -8.46 -6.07 1.15
C ALA A 127 -7.53 -6.32 2.35
N MET A 128 -7.68 -5.55 3.44
CA MET A 128 -6.92 -5.80 4.68
C MET A 128 -7.22 -7.15 5.31
N GLY A 129 -8.44 -7.66 5.17
CA GLY A 129 -8.86 -8.92 5.75
C GLY A 129 -8.36 -10.16 5.03
N ARG A 130 -8.25 -10.09 3.69
CA ARG A 130 -7.72 -11.18 2.85
C ARG A 130 -6.28 -11.56 3.21
N MET A 131 -5.50 -10.62 3.73
CA MET A 131 -4.07 -10.82 4.00
C MET A 131 -3.73 -11.64 5.24
N ARG A 132 -4.56 -11.58 6.30
CA ARG A 132 -4.18 -12.22 7.58
C ARG A 132 -4.55 -13.70 7.65
N LYS A 133 -5.19 -14.25 6.62
CA LYS A 133 -5.55 -15.67 6.51
C LYS A 133 -4.38 -16.60 6.14
N LEU A 134 -3.16 -16.09 6.00
CA LEU A 134 -1.99 -16.88 5.56
C LEU A 134 -0.75 -16.73 6.47
N LYS A 135 -0.93 -16.72 7.79
CA LYS A 135 0.14 -17.09 8.73
C LYS A 135 -0.25 -18.29 9.56
#